data_AF-A0A2E4Y350-F1
#
_entry.id   AF-A0A2E4Y350-F1
#
_cell.length_a   1.000
_cell.length_b   1.000
_cell.length_c   1.000
_cell.angle_alpha   90.00
_cell.angle_beta   90.00
_cell.angle_gamma   90.00
#
_symmetry.space_group_name_H-M   'P 1'
#
loop_
_entity.id
_entity.type
_entity.pdbx_description
1 polymer ?
#
loop_
_entity_poly.entity_id
_entity_poly.type
_entity_poly.pdbx_seq_one_letter_code
_entity_poly.pdbx_strand_id
1 'polypeptide(L)'
;MKSGKNVLEFEVLGFKVKFKPEGEDQSVSASEVVECVNNEANNLKNDFPQLSQGELSVLLALHFAKKNIAVEKEYKSNIQQLNKKACDALSLVETISPPSS
;
A
#
# COMPACT_ATOMS: atom_id res chain seq x y z
N MET A 1 14.14 3.88 -33.07
CA MET A 1 13.10 2.84 -32.90
C MET A 1 11.95 3.48 -32.11
N LYS A 2 10.73 3.55 -32.66
CA LYS A 2 9.60 4.19 -31.99
C LYS A 2 9.12 3.25 -30.87
N SER A 3 9.40 3.60 -29.61
CA SER A 3 8.89 2.87 -28.45
C SER A 3 7.37 3.03 -28.42
N GLY A 4 6.67 2.00 -28.92
CA GLY A 4 5.21 1.94 -28.83
C GLY A 4 4.84 1.77 -27.38
N LYS A 5 4.31 2.83 -26.76
CA LYS A 5 3.71 2.73 -25.42
C LYS A 5 2.55 1.74 -25.50
N ASN A 6 2.78 0.49 -25.09
CA ASN A 6 1.76 -0.55 -25.08
C ASN A 6 0.66 -0.13 -24.09
N VAL A 7 -0.53 0.13 -24.62
CA VAL A 7 -1.75 0.32 -23.81
C VAL A 7 -2.12 -1.07 -23.29
N LEU A 8 -2.20 -1.20 -21.98
CA LEU A 8 -2.64 -2.41 -21.31
C LEU A 8 -4.15 -2.37 -21.16
N GLU A 9 -4.81 -3.52 -21.30
CA GLU A 9 -6.25 -3.65 -21.08
C GLU A 9 -6.49 -4.60 -19.92
N PHE A 10 -7.33 -4.18 -18.97
CA PHE A 10 -7.65 -4.94 -17.77
C PHE A 10 -9.15 -5.04 -17.58
N GLU A 11 -9.58 -6.10 -16.92
CA GLU A 11 -10.93 -6.23 -16.38
C GLU A 11 -10.88 -6.05 -14.87
N VAL A 12 -11.46 -4.96 -14.38
CA VAL A 12 -11.46 -4.58 -12.97
C VAL A 12 -12.89 -4.40 -12.53
N LEU A 13 -13.33 -5.19 -11.55
CA LEU A 13 -14.70 -5.11 -11.04
C LEU A 13 -15.74 -5.21 -12.17
N GLY A 14 -15.52 -6.04 -13.20
CA GLY A 14 -16.41 -6.18 -14.35
C GLY A 14 -16.38 -5.03 -15.38
N PHE A 15 -15.51 -4.04 -15.20
CA PHE A 15 -15.28 -2.96 -16.16
C PHE A 15 -13.98 -3.19 -16.95
N LYS A 16 -14.06 -3.01 -18.27
CA LYS A 16 -12.86 -3.02 -19.12
C LYS A 16 -12.19 -1.65 -19.11
N VAL A 17 -10.97 -1.59 -18.61
CA VAL A 17 -10.20 -0.36 -18.43
C VAL A 17 -8.93 -0.42 -19.27
N LYS A 18 -8.67 0.65 -20.02
CA LYS A 18 -7.40 0.83 -20.73
C LYS A 18 -6.46 1.64 -19.85
N PHE A 19 -5.31 1.08 -19.55
CA PHE A 19 -4.29 1.69 -18.71
C PHE A 19 -3.02 1.90 -19.50
N LYS A 20 -2.42 3.08 -19.32
CA LYS A 20 -1.13 3.42 -19.91
C LYS A 20 -0.17 3.71 -18.76
N PRO A 21 0.80 2.82 -18.49
CA PRO A 21 1.74 3.02 -17.39
C PRO A 21 2.54 4.32 -17.61
N GLU A 22 2.69 5.08 -16.53
CA GLU A 22 3.60 6.22 -16.46
C GLU A 22 4.90 5.74 -15.78
N GLY A 23 6.02 5.83 -16.52
CA GLY A 23 7.35 5.44 -16.03
C GLY A 23 7.73 3.98 -16.30
N GLU A 24 9.04 3.70 -16.27
CA GLU A 24 9.62 2.36 -16.45
C GLU A 24 9.87 1.64 -15.10
N ASP A 25 9.88 2.35 -13.97
CA ASP A 25 10.22 1.81 -12.65
C ASP A 25 9.02 1.81 -11.71
N GLN A 26 8.13 0.80 -11.84
CA GLN A 26 7.17 0.49 -10.80
C GLN A 26 7.59 -0.83 -10.13
N SER A 27 7.85 -0.78 -8.82
CA SER A 27 8.13 -1.97 -8.01
C SER A 27 6.93 -2.93 -7.91
N VAL A 28 5.75 -2.48 -8.35
CA VAL A 28 4.51 -3.26 -8.39
C VAL A 28 3.93 -3.13 -9.80
N SER A 29 3.67 -4.25 -10.45
CA SER A 29 3.09 -4.26 -11.79
C SER A 29 1.60 -3.92 -11.77
N ALA A 30 1.09 -3.35 -12.86
CA ALA A 30 -0.35 -3.09 -13.00
C ALA A 30 -1.20 -4.38 -12.90
N SER A 31 -0.68 -5.52 -13.34
CA SER A 31 -1.32 -6.82 -13.18
C SER A 31 -1.46 -7.23 -11.71
N GLU A 32 -0.42 -7.05 -10.90
CA GLU A 32 -0.47 -7.33 -9.46
C GLU A 32 -1.50 -6.45 -8.75
N VAL A 33 -1.61 -5.18 -9.14
CA VAL A 33 -2.63 -4.27 -8.59
C VAL A 33 -4.04 -4.74 -8.96
N VAL A 34 -4.26 -5.12 -10.22
CA VAL A 34 -5.57 -5.60 -10.69
C VAL A 34 -5.98 -6.89 -10.01
N GLU A 35 -5.05 -7.84 -9.86
CA GLU A 35 -5.29 -9.09 -9.13
C GLU A 35 -5.65 -8.82 -7.67
N CYS A 36 -4.90 -7.95 -6.99
CA CYS A 36 -5.19 -7.53 -5.62
C CYS A 36 -6.60 -6.93 -5.48
N VAL A 37 -6.97 -6.00 -6.37
CA VAL A 37 -8.30 -5.38 -6.38
C VAL A 37 -9.40 -6.42 -6.58
N ASN A 38 -9.25 -7.31 -7.55
CA ASN A 38 -10.27 -8.33 -7.85
C ASN A 38 -10.42 -9.35 -6.73
N ASN A 39 -9.32 -9.80 -6.12
CA ASN A 39 -9.37 -10.72 -4.98
C ASN A 39 -10.11 -10.10 -3.80
N GLU A 40 -9.80 -8.84 -3.48
CA GLU A 40 -10.42 -8.17 -2.34
C GLU A 40 -11.88 -7.79 -2.60
N ALA A 41 -12.22 -7.48 -3.86
CA ALA A 41 -13.60 -7.32 -4.28
C ALA A 41 -14.41 -8.60 -4.16
N ASN A 42 -13.86 -9.75 -4.56
CA ASN A 42 -14.51 -11.05 -4.45
C ASN A 42 -14.73 -11.42 -2.98
N ASN A 43 -13.76 -11.15 -2.10
CA ASN A 43 -13.90 -11.34 -0.66
C ASN A 43 -15.07 -10.50 -0.11
N LEU A 44 -15.11 -9.20 -0.42
CA LEU A 44 -16.21 -8.33 0.01
C LEU A 44 -17.56 -8.72 -0.60
N LYS A 45 -17.58 -9.23 -1.83
CA LYS A 45 -18.83 -9.69 -2.47
C LYS A 45 -19.38 -10.94 -1.79
N ASN A 46 -18.52 -11.83 -1.30
CA ASN A 46 -18.92 -13.00 -0.53
C ASN A 46 -19.52 -12.58 0.84
N ASP A 47 -18.92 -11.58 1.49
CA ASP A 47 -19.42 -11.06 2.76
C ASP A 47 -20.70 -10.23 2.63
N PHE A 48 -20.85 -9.52 1.49
CA PHE A 48 -21.94 -8.59 1.23
C PHE A 48 -22.59 -8.86 -0.14
N PRO A 49 -23.23 -10.03 -0.35
CA PRO A 49 -23.77 -10.45 -1.65
C PRO A 49 -24.89 -9.53 -2.15
N GLN A 50 -25.59 -8.84 -1.25
CA GLN A 50 -26.67 -7.91 -1.56
C GLN A 50 -26.22 -6.61 -2.21
N LEU A 51 -24.92 -6.24 -2.11
CA LEU A 51 -24.44 -4.97 -2.65
C LEU A 51 -24.39 -5.01 -4.17
N SER A 52 -24.85 -3.92 -4.80
CA SER A 52 -24.59 -3.68 -6.21
C SER A 52 -23.09 -3.51 -6.47
N GLN A 53 -22.68 -3.66 -7.72
CA GLN A 53 -21.29 -3.51 -8.13
C GLN A 53 -20.73 -2.11 -7.83
N GLY A 54 -21.57 -1.07 -7.95
CA GLY A 54 -21.20 0.30 -7.58
C GLY A 54 -20.97 0.45 -6.08
N GLU A 55 -21.88 -0.06 -5.25
CA GLU A 55 -21.74 -0.03 -3.79
C GLU A 55 -20.54 -0.86 -3.31
N LEU A 56 -20.30 -2.02 -3.92
CA LEU A 56 -19.12 -2.84 -3.67
C LEU A 56 -17.83 -2.09 -4.00
N SER A 57 -17.81 -1.36 -5.12
CA SER A 57 -16.64 -0.55 -5.53
C SER A 57 -16.35 0.57 -4.52
N VAL A 58 -17.39 1.24 -4.02
CA VAL A 58 -17.25 2.27 -2.97
C VAL A 58 -16.76 1.65 -1.67
N LEU A 59 -17.33 0.53 -1.25
CA LEU A 59 -16.90 -0.18 -0.04
C LEU A 59 -15.44 -0.63 -0.15
N LEU A 60 -15.03 -1.14 -1.31
CA LEU A 60 -13.67 -1.56 -1.58
C LEU A 60 -12.69 -0.37 -1.50
N ALA A 61 -13.07 0.79 -2.05
CA ALA A 61 -12.27 2.00 -1.95
C ALA A 61 -12.08 2.45 -0.49
N LEU A 62 -13.16 2.43 0.31
CA LEU A 62 -13.10 2.72 1.74
C LEU A 62 -12.24 1.70 2.51
N HIS A 63 -12.33 0.44 2.14
CA HIS A 63 -11.54 -0.64 2.73
C HIS A 63 -10.03 -0.44 2.48
N PHE A 64 -9.63 -0.15 1.24
CA PHE A 64 -8.25 0.16 0.91
C PHE A 64 -7.76 1.44 1.58
N ALA A 65 -8.57 2.50 1.62
CA ALA A 65 -8.23 3.75 2.31
C ALA A 65 -7.96 3.49 3.80
N LYS A 66 -8.82 2.70 4.47
CA LYS A 66 -8.61 2.28 5.86
C LYS A 66 -7.31 1.49 6.04
N LYS A 67 -7.03 0.51 5.18
CA LYS A 67 -5.79 -0.28 5.22
C LYS A 67 -4.56 0.60 5.05
N ASN A 68 -4.57 1.53 4.09
CA ASN A 68 -3.47 2.45 3.85
C ASN A 68 -3.22 3.36 5.07
N ILE A 69 -4.27 3.99 5.62
CA ILE A 69 -4.15 4.84 6.81
C ILE A 69 -3.62 4.04 8.02
N ALA A 70 -4.02 2.78 8.17
CA ALA A 70 -3.53 1.92 9.25
C ALA A 70 -2.03 1.63 9.09
N VAL A 71 -1.57 1.26 7.90
CA VAL A 71 -0.16 1.02 7.58
C VAL A 71 0.68 2.27 7.80
N GLU A 72 0.22 3.44 7.35
CA GLU A 72 0.93 4.71 7.56
C GLU A 72 1.09 5.04 9.05
N LYS A 73 0.04 4.81 9.85
CA LYS A 73 0.10 5.03 11.31
C LYS A 73 1.07 4.06 11.99
N GLU A 74 1.02 2.79 11.62
CA GLU A 74 1.92 1.76 12.15
C GLU A 74 3.39 2.09 11.80
N TYR A 75 3.65 2.43 10.54
CA TYR A 75 4.98 2.82 10.09
C TYR A 75 5.51 4.02 10.87
N LYS A 76 4.70 5.07 11.03
CA LYS A 76 5.07 6.25 11.82
C LYS A 76 5.38 5.89 13.28
N SER A 77 4.56 5.05 13.89
CA SER A 77 4.78 4.55 15.26
C SER A 77 6.10 3.78 15.36
N ASN A 78 6.38 2.89 14.42
CA ASN A 78 7.59 2.06 14.42
C ASN A 78 8.86 2.92 14.28
N ILE A 79 8.84 3.94 13.41
CA ILE A 79 9.96 4.90 13.28
C ILE A 79 10.16 5.70 14.56
N GLN A 80 9.08 6.18 15.21
CA GLN A 80 9.18 6.91 16.47
C GLN A 80 9.76 6.05 17.59
N GLN A 81 9.32 4.80 17.70
CA GLN A 81 9.86 3.85 18.68
C GLN A 81 11.32 3.52 18.41
N LEU A 82 11.70 3.33 17.14
CA LEU A 82 13.09 3.08 16.76
C LEU A 82 13.98 4.27 17.13
N ASN A 83 13.57 5.49 16.79
CA ASN A 83 14.29 6.71 17.15
C ASN A 83 14.45 6.85 18.66
N LYS A 84 13.38 6.59 19.43
CA LYS A 84 13.45 6.61 20.89
C LYS A 84 14.48 5.60 21.42
N LYS A 85 14.42 4.34 20.97
CA LYS A 85 15.38 3.31 21.36
C LYS A 85 16.82 3.67 21.00
N ALA A 86 17.03 4.30 19.84
CA ALA A 86 18.35 4.78 19.41
C ALA A 86 18.88 5.90 20.32
N CYS A 87 18.03 6.89 20.66
CA CYS A 87 18.39 7.94 21.61
C CYS A 87 18.69 7.37 23.00
N ASP A 88 17.84 6.47 23.51
CA ASP A 88 18.04 5.83 24.82
C ASP A 88 19.37 5.04 24.85
N ALA A 89 19.71 4.33 23.76
CA ALA A 89 20.97 3.61 23.63
C ALA A 89 22.19 4.56 23.57
N LEU A 90 22.10 5.68 22.86
CA LEU A 90 23.15 6.70 22.80
C LEU A 90 23.39 7.32 24.18
N SER A 91 22.33 7.74 24.87
CA SER A 91 22.43 8.31 26.22
C SER A 91 23.01 7.31 27.21
N LEU A 92 22.72 6.02 27.07
CA LEU A 92 23.36 4.98 27.87
C LEU A 92 24.87 4.99 27.63
N VAL A 93 25.33 4.89 26.37
CA VAL A 93 26.77 4.90 26.01
C VAL A 93 27.50 6.13 26.53
N GLU A 94 26.87 7.31 26.43
CA GLU A 94 27.40 8.56 26.96
C GLU A 94 27.56 8.54 28.49
N THR A 95 26.62 7.91 29.20
CA THR A 95 26.64 7.81 30.66
C THR A 95 27.73 6.84 31.17
N ILE A 96 28.07 5.80 30.41
CA ILE A 96 29.11 4.81 30.76
C ILE A 96 30.51 5.16 30.26
N SER A 97 30.67 6.22 29.46
CA SER A 97 31.99 6.68 29.01
C SER A 97 32.70 7.39 30.18
N PRO A 98 33.84 6.86 30.68
CA PRO A 98 34.55 7.50 31.77
C PRO A 98 35.07 8.89 31.32
N PRO A 99 35.09 9.90 32.20
CA PRO A 99 35.73 11.16 31.89
C PRO A 99 37.19 10.88 31.56
N SER A 100 37.60 11.21 30.34
CA SER A 100 38.99 11.09 29.89
C SER A 100 39.87 11.89 30.85
N SER A 101 40.63 11.15 31.66
CA SER A 101 41.66 11.67 32.58
C SER A 101 42.90 12.11 31.81
#